data_AF-A0A7K2M0W7-F1
#
_entry.id   AF-A0A7K2M0W7-F1
#
_cell.length_a   1.000
_cell.length_b   1.000
_cell.length_c   1.000
_cell.angle_alpha   90.00
_cell.angle_beta   90.00
_cell.angle_gamma   90.00
#
_symmetry.space_group_name_H-M   'P 1'
#
loop_
_entity.id
_entity.type
_entity.pdbx_description
1 polymer ?
#
loop_
_entity_poly.entity_id
_entity_poly.type
_entity_poly.pdbx_seq_one_letter_code
_entity_poly.pdbx_strand_id
1 'polypeptide(L)'
;MASRHTRRVLRSALASAVLSLLSVVLVESPAHAESTREQQWFLDAMQAEQMWQTSTGKGITVAVIDSGVDPGNPDLKGRVLPGKDLAPDEAGDEHTDYEGHGTGMAGLIAGTGAYGGGKGALGLAPGTKILPVRVPKASSAASQAESSTEFNAAVSQAIRYAADSGAQVINISLGDTQGSPQLTSAVGYALAKGSLIFASVGNSGNTTNQVEYPAATPGVVGVAAVGKDLRRTAESEFGPQVDMSAPGEQMLHACGGGSGLCRSHGTSDATALASASAALIWSKHPTWTNNQVLRVMLNTIGGPTDGAKRNDSIGYGIVRPRIALKTPGDPGPADVYPFPDLAAAATPSSSPSAKSPAPKDESGSTPDSDTSAASAPSAEKEGDGDAMLWIALGAGAVVVLGGGAAAVVLARRRRSAPELSREHAAAAASHCLNTAVYPERAGSVVVFPESGIDFPYGWTFRYDFREHMLTGDPAQAPFSAVVVVPHSGAQPHLPPPHLPVAQYMEMCAAGDWPPAHVR
;
A
#
# COMPACT_ATOMS: atom_id res chain seq x y z
N MET A 1 52.71 -79.48 -12.81
CA MET A 1 53.39 -78.74 -11.72
C MET A 1 54.11 -77.55 -12.33
N ALA A 2 53.62 -76.33 -12.11
CA ALA A 2 54.39 -75.12 -12.36
C ALA A 2 54.13 -74.18 -11.18
N SER A 3 55.22 -73.88 -10.48
CA SER A 3 55.31 -73.05 -9.29
C SER A 3 55.88 -71.69 -9.67
N ARG A 4 55.59 -70.71 -8.81
CA ARG A 4 56.16 -69.35 -8.69
C ARG A 4 55.37 -68.25 -9.37
N HIS A 5 54.41 -67.68 -8.62
CA HIS A 5 54.28 -66.23 -8.50
C HIS A 5 53.53 -65.85 -7.21
N THR A 6 54.17 -66.15 -6.08
CA THR A 6 54.01 -65.37 -4.85
C THR A 6 54.70 -64.02 -5.05
N ARG A 7 54.12 -62.95 -4.49
CA ARG A 7 54.60 -61.53 -4.44
C ARG A 7 54.09 -60.59 -5.53
N ARG A 8 52.78 -60.29 -5.56
CA ARG A 8 52.30 -58.95 -5.99
C ARG A 8 50.89 -58.54 -5.55
N VAL A 9 50.36 -59.12 -4.46
CA VAL A 9 49.04 -58.72 -3.94
C VAL A 9 49.15 -58.53 -2.42
N LEU A 10 49.76 -57.43 -1.99
CA LEU A 10 49.79 -57.04 -0.57
C LEU A 10 50.15 -55.57 -0.32
N ARG A 11 49.87 -54.66 -1.28
CA ARG A 11 50.14 -53.21 -1.12
C ARG A 11 49.04 -52.25 -1.61
N SER A 12 47.82 -52.73 -1.87
CA SER A 12 46.75 -51.88 -2.40
C SER A 12 45.44 -51.93 -1.59
N ALA A 13 45.47 -52.38 -0.33
CA ALA A 13 44.28 -52.47 0.52
C ALA A 13 44.36 -51.67 1.83
N LEU A 14 45.27 -50.69 1.93
CA LEU A 14 45.44 -49.88 3.16
C LEU A 14 45.50 -48.35 2.92
N ALA A 15 45.16 -47.89 1.71
CA ALA A 15 45.12 -46.46 1.39
C ALA A 15 43.70 -45.92 1.07
N SER A 16 42.64 -46.68 1.36
CA SER A 16 41.25 -46.26 1.15
C SER A 16 40.39 -46.23 2.42
N ALA A 17 40.99 -46.43 3.59
CA ALA A 17 40.25 -46.43 4.86
C ALA A 17 40.47 -45.17 5.73
N VAL A 18 41.40 -44.28 5.35
CA VAL A 18 41.69 -43.03 6.12
C VAL A 18 41.16 -41.78 5.41
N LEU A 19 40.78 -41.86 4.13
CA LEU A 19 40.15 -40.74 3.40
C LEU A 19 38.61 -40.77 3.36
N SER A 20 37.99 -41.66 4.14
CA SER A 20 36.53 -41.82 4.23
C SER A 20 35.96 -41.43 5.59
N LEU A 21 36.79 -40.88 6.49
CA LEU A 21 36.41 -40.43 7.85
C LEU A 21 36.52 -38.91 8.03
N LEU A 22 36.62 -38.16 6.93
CA LEU A 22 36.39 -36.71 6.84
C LEU A 22 35.12 -36.44 6.03
N SER A 23 34.06 -37.22 6.27
CA SER A 23 32.71 -36.79 5.92
C SER A 23 32.37 -35.65 6.86
N VAL A 24 32.51 -34.44 6.34
CA VAL A 24 32.05 -33.18 6.93
C VAL A 24 30.65 -33.44 7.51
N VAL A 25 30.54 -33.44 8.84
CA VAL A 25 29.26 -33.21 9.49
C VAL A 25 28.94 -31.76 9.20
N LEU A 26 28.33 -31.50 8.05
CA LEU A 26 27.51 -30.33 7.86
C LEU A 26 26.39 -30.51 8.88
N VAL A 27 26.58 -29.92 10.07
CA VAL A 27 25.45 -29.58 10.91
C VAL A 27 24.71 -28.54 10.08
N GLU A 28 23.81 -29.01 9.22
CA GLU A 28 22.76 -28.17 8.67
C GLU A 28 22.00 -27.67 9.89
N SER A 29 22.36 -26.46 10.34
CA SER A 29 21.56 -25.76 11.33
C SER A 29 20.16 -25.71 10.73
N PRO A 30 19.12 -26.19 11.43
CA PRO A 30 17.77 -26.10 10.90
C PRO A 30 17.54 -24.65 10.53
N ALA A 31 17.11 -24.41 9.28
CA ALA A 31 16.70 -23.09 8.86
C ALA A 31 15.52 -22.69 9.76
N HIS A 32 15.80 -21.94 10.82
CA HIS A 32 14.78 -21.36 11.68
C HIS A 32 14.04 -20.33 10.83
N ALA A 33 12.86 -20.70 10.34
CA ALA A 33 11.96 -19.75 9.71
C ALA A 33 11.57 -18.72 10.78
N GLU A 34 11.89 -17.45 10.51
CA GLU A 34 11.58 -16.33 11.38
C GLU A 34 10.08 -16.28 11.67
N SER A 35 9.72 -16.23 12.95
CA SER A 35 8.34 -16.13 13.40
C SER A 35 7.70 -14.83 12.93
N THR A 36 6.36 -14.79 12.83
CA THR A 36 5.62 -13.57 12.50
C THR A 36 6.05 -12.40 13.39
N ARG A 37 6.22 -12.64 14.69
CA ARG A 37 6.63 -11.62 15.64
C ARG A 37 8.03 -11.08 15.34
N GLU A 38 9.00 -11.95 15.04
CA GLU A 38 10.38 -11.53 14.69
C GLU A 38 10.40 -10.68 13.41
N GLN A 39 9.50 -10.94 12.45
CA GLN A 39 9.36 -10.12 11.25
C GLN A 39 8.71 -8.73 11.49
N GLN A 40 8.10 -8.49 12.66
CA GLN A 40 7.44 -7.22 13.02
C GLN A 40 8.42 -6.22 13.64
N TRP A 41 9.38 -5.75 12.85
CA TRP A 41 10.47 -4.86 13.29
C TRP A 41 9.99 -3.62 14.06
N PHE A 42 8.82 -3.07 13.73
CA PHE A 42 8.27 -1.87 14.37
C PHE A 42 7.99 -2.09 15.86
N LEU A 43 7.61 -3.31 16.25
CA LEU A 43 7.41 -3.68 17.64
C LEU A 43 8.75 -3.76 18.39
N ASP A 44 9.83 -4.17 17.73
CA ASP A 44 11.18 -4.18 18.32
C ASP A 44 11.70 -2.75 18.49
N ALA A 45 11.58 -1.93 17.44
CA ALA A 45 11.97 -0.52 17.45
C ALA A 45 11.24 0.25 18.57
N MET A 46 9.97 -0.07 18.82
CA MET A 46 9.19 0.54 19.90
C MET A 46 9.36 -0.14 21.27
N GLN A 47 10.03 -1.30 21.35
CA GLN A 47 10.18 -2.11 22.56
C GLN A 47 8.82 -2.56 23.14
N ALA A 48 7.95 -3.10 22.28
CA ALA A 48 6.56 -3.42 22.58
C ALA A 48 6.39 -4.41 23.74
N GLU A 49 7.21 -5.45 23.82
CA GLU A 49 7.13 -6.45 24.89
C GLU A 49 7.35 -5.84 26.28
N GLN A 50 8.27 -4.89 26.40
CA GLN A 50 8.50 -4.14 27.63
C GLN A 50 7.32 -3.20 27.93
N MET A 51 6.76 -2.56 26.91
CA MET A 51 5.60 -1.68 27.06
C MET A 51 4.36 -2.44 27.54
N TRP A 52 4.10 -3.64 27.02
CA TRP A 52 2.92 -4.45 27.36
C TRP A 52 2.88 -4.91 28.81
N GLN A 53 4.03 -4.97 29.49
CA GLN A 53 4.08 -5.18 30.95
C GLN A 53 3.47 -4.01 31.73
N THR A 54 3.41 -2.82 31.13
CA THR A 54 2.91 -1.59 31.74
C THR A 54 1.52 -1.20 31.23
N SER A 55 1.28 -1.30 29.93
CA SER A 55 0.03 -0.96 29.28
C SER A 55 -0.12 -1.74 27.98
N THR A 56 -1.34 -2.21 27.72
CA THR A 56 -1.72 -2.83 26.44
C THR A 56 -2.74 -2.00 25.67
N GLY A 57 -3.14 -0.82 26.18
CA GLY A 57 -4.25 -0.04 25.61
C GLY A 57 -5.63 -0.46 26.13
N LYS A 58 -5.69 -1.33 27.15
CA LYS A 58 -6.94 -1.79 27.75
C LYS A 58 -7.79 -0.63 28.24
N GLY A 59 -9.08 -0.64 27.90
CA GLY A 59 -10.06 0.38 28.29
C GLY A 59 -10.10 1.59 27.36
N ILE A 60 -9.26 1.60 26.31
CA ILE A 60 -9.30 2.60 25.25
C ILE A 60 -10.00 2.02 24.03
N THR A 61 -10.84 2.84 23.42
CA THR A 61 -11.46 2.61 22.12
C THR A 61 -10.79 3.50 21.08
N VAL A 62 -10.30 2.88 20.02
CA VAL A 62 -9.81 3.57 18.82
C VAL A 62 -10.85 3.39 17.72
N ALA A 63 -11.41 4.48 17.22
CA ALA A 63 -12.20 4.45 16.00
C ALA A 63 -11.30 4.35 14.78
N VAL A 64 -11.60 3.43 13.88
CA VAL A 64 -10.91 3.25 12.61
C VAL A 64 -11.88 3.67 11.51
N ILE A 65 -11.69 4.89 11.00
CA ILE A 65 -12.47 5.45 9.89
C ILE A 65 -11.75 5.04 8.60
N ASP A 66 -12.27 4.02 7.92
CA ASP A 66 -11.55 3.30 6.86
C ASP A 66 -12.51 2.48 5.97
N SER A 67 -12.02 1.48 5.24
CA SER A 67 -12.77 0.58 4.34
C SER A 67 -13.66 -0.46 5.05
N GLY A 68 -13.76 -0.42 6.38
CA GLY A 68 -14.40 -1.45 7.21
C GLY A 68 -13.38 -2.28 7.99
N VAL A 69 -13.85 -3.16 8.90
CA VAL A 69 -12.96 -4.05 9.67
C VAL A 69 -13.57 -5.43 9.83
N ASP A 70 -12.93 -6.47 9.27
CA ASP A 70 -13.36 -7.86 9.41
C ASP A 70 -13.14 -8.39 10.84
N PRO A 71 -14.21 -8.63 11.64
CA PRO A 71 -14.09 -9.19 12.98
C PRO A 71 -13.82 -10.71 12.97
N GLY A 72 -13.96 -11.37 11.81
CA GLY A 72 -13.66 -12.76 11.58
C GLY A 72 -12.16 -13.07 11.57
N ASN A 73 -11.32 -12.04 11.38
CA ASN A 73 -9.87 -12.19 11.50
C ASN A 73 -9.49 -12.72 12.90
N PRO A 74 -8.81 -13.88 13.01
CA PRO A 74 -8.45 -14.45 14.30
C PRO A 74 -7.61 -13.54 15.21
N ASP A 75 -6.74 -12.70 14.63
CA ASP A 75 -5.93 -11.74 15.37
C ASP A 75 -6.74 -10.56 15.92
N LEU A 76 -7.94 -10.30 15.40
CA LEU A 76 -8.83 -9.24 15.89
C LEU A 76 -10.00 -9.75 16.74
N LYS A 77 -10.03 -11.06 17.01
CA LYS A 77 -11.15 -11.68 17.74
C LYS A 77 -11.38 -11.02 19.10
N GLY A 78 -12.60 -10.52 19.29
CA GLY A 78 -13.00 -9.83 20.51
C GLY A 78 -12.38 -8.44 20.67
N ARG A 79 -11.77 -7.85 19.63
CA ARG A 79 -11.29 -6.46 19.63
C ARG A 79 -12.26 -5.50 18.95
N VAL A 80 -12.93 -5.97 17.90
CA VAL A 80 -13.85 -5.17 17.09
C VAL A 80 -15.20 -5.02 17.79
N LEU A 81 -15.69 -3.78 17.89
CA LEU A 81 -17.00 -3.40 18.42
C LEU A 81 -18.02 -3.28 17.27
N PRO A 82 -19.34 -3.29 17.55
CA PRO A 82 -20.33 -2.79 16.60
C PRO A 82 -20.00 -1.35 16.21
N GLY A 83 -20.18 -1.01 14.95
CA GLY A 83 -19.73 0.27 14.41
C GLY A 83 -20.77 0.95 13.54
N LYS A 84 -20.30 1.67 12.52
CA LYS A 84 -21.18 2.37 11.58
C LYS A 84 -20.70 2.20 10.15
N ASP A 85 -21.64 1.83 9.31
CA ASP A 85 -21.48 1.94 7.87
C ASP A 85 -22.01 3.29 7.36
N LEU A 86 -21.17 3.99 6.58
CA LEU A 86 -21.46 5.22 5.86
C LEU A 86 -21.27 5.05 4.34
N ALA A 87 -21.10 3.82 3.85
CA ALA A 87 -21.04 3.46 2.43
C ALA A 87 -22.33 2.74 1.99
N PRO A 88 -23.52 3.40 2.03
CA PRO A 88 -24.80 2.73 1.83
C PRO A 88 -25.00 2.18 0.41
N ASP A 89 -24.26 2.70 -0.57
CA ASP A 89 -24.30 2.25 -1.96
C ASP A 89 -23.38 1.06 -2.24
N GLU A 90 -22.62 0.62 -1.23
CA GLU A 90 -21.75 -0.55 -1.28
C GLU A 90 -22.34 -1.69 -0.44
N ALA A 91 -22.35 -2.90 -1.00
CA ALA A 91 -22.83 -4.06 -0.27
C ALA A 91 -22.04 -4.29 1.04
N GLY A 92 -22.72 -4.77 2.07
CA GLY A 92 -22.11 -5.07 3.36
C GLY A 92 -22.51 -4.10 4.47
N ASP A 93 -21.64 -4.03 5.47
CA ASP A 93 -21.80 -3.29 6.72
C ASP A 93 -20.41 -2.80 7.21
N GLU A 94 -20.33 -2.27 8.43
CA GLU A 94 -19.07 -1.78 9.01
C GLU A 94 -18.00 -2.87 9.16
N HIS A 95 -18.40 -4.14 9.11
CA HIS A 95 -17.53 -5.31 9.23
C HIS A 95 -17.08 -5.85 7.88
N THR A 96 -17.60 -5.30 6.79
CA THR A 96 -17.28 -5.73 5.44
C THR A 96 -16.14 -4.89 4.89
N ASP A 97 -14.96 -5.49 4.80
CA ASP A 97 -13.75 -4.85 4.29
C ASP A 97 -13.23 -5.57 3.04
N TYR A 98 -13.67 -5.11 1.86
CA TYR A 98 -13.25 -5.68 0.58
C TYR A 98 -11.82 -5.30 0.18
N GLU A 99 -11.30 -4.20 0.71
CA GLU A 99 -9.95 -3.72 0.40
C GLU A 99 -8.90 -4.33 1.34
N GLY A 100 -9.32 -4.75 2.53
CA GLY A 100 -8.45 -5.27 3.58
C GLY A 100 -7.67 -4.19 4.33
N HIS A 101 -7.79 -2.92 3.93
CA HIS A 101 -7.01 -1.80 4.45
C HIS A 101 -7.41 -1.48 5.89
N GLY A 102 -8.69 -1.27 6.18
CA GLY A 102 -9.18 -0.99 7.53
C GLY A 102 -8.94 -2.14 8.51
N THR A 103 -9.08 -3.39 8.06
CA THR A 103 -8.68 -4.58 8.84
C THR A 103 -7.18 -4.58 9.12
N GLY A 104 -6.37 -4.15 8.17
CA GLY A 104 -4.93 -3.95 8.34
C GLY A 104 -4.59 -2.91 9.42
N MET A 105 -5.24 -1.74 9.36
CA MET A 105 -5.07 -0.66 10.34
C MET A 105 -5.47 -1.13 11.74
N ALA A 106 -6.64 -1.79 11.85
CA ALA A 106 -7.09 -2.42 13.09
C ALA A 106 -6.09 -3.47 13.61
N GLY A 107 -5.48 -4.25 12.71
CA GLY A 107 -4.44 -5.22 13.01
C GLY A 107 -3.18 -4.59 13.60
N LEU A 108 -2.67 -3.51 12.99
CA LEU A 108 -1.53 -2.74 13.51
C LEU A 108 -1.81 -2.11 14.88
N ILE A 109 -3.06 -1.73 15.15
CA ILE A 109 -3.46 -1.16 16.44
C ILE A 109 -3.65 -2.25 17.49
N ALA A 110 -4.49 -3.24 17.23
CA ALA A 110 -5.07 -4.12 18.26
C ALA A 110 -4.91 -5.63 17.99
N GLY A 111 -4.09 -6.02 17.00
CA GLY A 111 -3.81 -7.43 16.69
C GLY A 111 -3.34 -8.21 17.93
N THR A 112 -3.94 -9.37 18.17
CA THR A 112 -3.72 -10.19 19.38
C THR A 112 -2.70 -11.31 19.17
N GLY A 113 -2.26 -11.56 17.93
CA GLY A 113 -1.37 -12.67 17.57
C GLY A 113 -2.00 -14.06 17.68
N ALA A 114 -3.31 -14.16 17.87
CA ALA A 114 -4.02 -15.42 18.07
C ALA A 114 -4.05 -16.36 16.85
N TYR A 115 -3.86 -15.84 15.62
CA TYR A 115 -3.82 -16.63 14.39
C TYR A 115 -2.77 -17.75 14.48
N GLY A 116 -3.04 -18.88 13.83
CA GLY A 116 -2.08 -20.00 13.77
C GLY A 116 -1.69 -20.60 15.14
N GLY A 117 -2.51 -20.44 16.17
CA GLY A 117 -2.24 -20.94 17.52
C GLY A 117 -1.26 -20.05 18.31
N GLY A 118 -1.38 -18.73 18.21
CA GLY A 118 -0.50 -17.77 18.89
C GLY A 118 0.71 -17.33 18.07
N LYS A 119 0.66 -17.51 16.73
CA LYS A 119 1.73 -17.18 15.78
C LYS A 119 1.31 -16.08 14.79
N GLY A 120 0.20 -15.39 15.08
CA GLY A 120 -0.32 -14.31 14.26
C GLY A 120 0.46 -13.02 14.41
N ALA A 121 -0.09 -11.95 13.82
CA ALA A 121 0.47 -10.62 13.94
C ALA A 121 -0.03 -9.94 15.22
N LEU A 122 0.90 -9.28 15.92
CA LEU A 122 0.59 -8.45 17.07
C LEU A 122 0.45 -6.98 16.64
N GLY A 123 -0.57 -6.31 17.15
CA GLY A 123 -0.70 -4.86 17.10
C GLY A 123 0.07 -4.21 18.23
N LEU A 124 0.33 -2.92 18.14
CA LEU A 124 1.09 -2.19 19.15
C LEU A 124 0.33 -2.04 20.48
N ALA A 125 -0.99 -1.95 20.44
CA ALA A 125 -1.88 -1.81 21.60
C ALA A 125 -2.96 -2.92 21.64
N PRO A 126 -2.57 -4.20 21.86
CA PRO A 126 -3.43 -5.38 21.70
C PRO A 126 -4.60 -5.44 22.69
N GLY A 127 -4.61 -4.60 23.73
CA GLY A 127 -5.66 -4.46 24.73
C GLY A 127 -6.81 -3.54 24.32
N THR A 128 -6.63 -2.74 23.27
CA THR A 128 -7.57 -1.73 22.77
C THR A 128 -8.82 -2.36 22.14
N LYS A 129 -9.92 -1.60 22.08
CA LYS A 129 -11.11 -1.94 21.29
C LYS A 129 -11.16 -1.10 20.00
N ILE A 130 -11.56 -1.72 18.90
CA ILE A 130 -11.69 -1.06 17.60
C ILE A 130 -13.16 -0.74 17.36
N LEU A 131 -13.48 0.53 17.13
CA LEU A 131 -14.77 0.97 16.64
C LEU A 131 -14.67 1.16 15.12
N PRO A 132 -15.17 0.22 14.29
CA PRO A 132 -15.09 0.36 12.85
C PRO A 132 -16.08 1.40 12.34
N VAL A 133 -15.63 2.28 11.46
CA VAL A 133 -16.49 3.22 10.74
C VAL A 133 -16.14 3.12 9.26
N ARG A 134 -16.99 2.42 8.50
CA ARG A 134 -16.80 2.24 7.05
C ARG A 134 -17.22 3.49 6.31
N VAL A 135 -16.36 4.01 5.43
CA VAL A 135 -16.65 5.16 4.55
C VAL A 135 -16.61 4.72 3.09
N PRO A 136 -17.37 5.40 2.19
CA PRO A 136 -17.48 4.98 0.80
C PRO A 136 -16.17 5.17 0.05
N LYS A 137 -15.92 4.29 -0.91
CA LYS A 137 -14.85 4.46 -1.87
C LYS A 137 -15.18 5.60 -2.82
N ALA A 138 -14.18 6.42 -3.13
CA ALA A 138 -14.25 7.53 -4.08
C ALA A 138 -14.66 7.15 -5.53
N SER A 139 -14.90 5.86 -5.84
CA SER A 139 -14.93 5.34 -7.21
C SER A 139 -16.21 5.56 -8.02
N SER A 140 -17.30 6.04 -7.40
CA SER A 140 -18.57 6.28 -8.10
C SER A 140 -18.82 7.73 -8.51
N ALA A 141 -17.97 8.67 -8.09
CA ALA A 141 -18.15 10.08 -8.38
C ALA A 141 -17.93 10.41 -9.87
N ALA A 142 -18.76 11.27 -10.44
CA ALA A 142 -18.65 11.68 -11.84
C ALA A 142 -17.51 12.69 -12.08
N SER A 143 -16.94 13.26 -11.01
CA SER A 143 -15.78 14.17 -11.05
C SER A 143 -14.99 14.17 -9.76
N GLN A 144 -13.74 14.65 -9.80
CA GLN A 144 -12.93 14.86 -8.59
C GLN A 144 -13.61 15.79 -7.58
N ALA A 145 -14.29 16.84 -8.04
CA ALA A 145 -14.97 17.78 -7.14
C ALA A 145 -16.13 17.12 -6.38
N GLU A 146 -16.88 16.23 -7.04
CA GLU A 146 -17.93 15.43 -6.42
C GLU A 146 -17.33 14.41 -5.43
N SER A 147 -16.28 13.70 -5.84
CA SER A 147 -15.55 12.75 -5.00
C SER A 147 -15.05 13.41 -3.70
N SER A 148 -14.42 14.59 -3.82
CA SER A 148 -13.98 15.38 -2.67
C SER A 148 -15.14 15.81 -1.78
N THR A 149 -16.29 16.18 -2.36
CA THR A 149 -17.48 16.58 -1.59
C THR A 149 -18.05 15.41 -0.80
N GLU A 150 -18.19 14.24 -1.42
CA GLU A 150 -18.66 13.01 -0.79
C GLU A 150 -17.71 12.55 0.32
N PHE A 151 -16.40 12.53 0.04
CA PHE A 151 -15.37 12.21 1.02
C PHE A 151 -15.46 13.12 2.25
N ASN A 152 -15.51 14.45 2.03
CA ASN A 152 -15.61 15.41 3.13
C ASN A 152 -16.90 15.21 3.94
N ALA A 153 -18.03 14.93 3.30
CA ALA A 153 -19.29 14.66 4.00
C ALA A 153 -19.21 13.38 4.83
N ALA A 154 -18.75 12.28 4.25
CA ALA A 154 -18.64 10.98 4.90
C ALA A 154 -17.65 11.02 6.08
N VAL A 155 -16.46 11.56 5.88
CA VAL A 155 -15.43 11.67 6.93
C VAL A 155 -15.87 12.61 8.05
N SER A 156 -16.54 13.73 7.73
CA SER A 156 -17.11 14.62 8.76
C SER A 156 -18.14 13.91 9.63
N GLN A 157 -19.02 13.12 9.00
CA GLN A 157 -20.02 12.33 9.72
C GLN A 157 -19.38 11.22 10.55
N ALA A 158 -18.36 10.55 10.01
CA ALA A 158 -17.60 9.51 10.69
C ALA A 158 -16.90 10.03 11.95
N ILE A 159 -16.23 11.19 11.87
CA ILE A 159 -15.56 11.83 13.01
C ILE A 159 -16.56 12.14 14.13
N ARG A 160 -17.72 12.70 13.78
CA ARG A 160 -18.79 13.00 14.75
C ARG A 160 -19.33 11.74 15.40
N TYR A 161 -19.62 10.70 14.61
CA TYR A 161 -20.10 9.42 15.11
C TYR A 161 -19.10 8.75 16.05
N ALA A 162 -17.81 8.75 15.71
CA ALA A 162 -16.75 8.20 16.54
C ALA A 162 -16.66 8.91 17.90
N ALA A 163 -16.72 10.25 17.90
CA ALA A 163 -16.72 11.04 19.12
C ALA A 163 -17.98 10.80 19.98
N ASP A 164 -19.16 10.73 19.35
CA ASP A 164 -20.42 10.46 20.06
C ASP A 164 -20.51 9.04 20.61
N SER A 165 -19.79 8.10 19.99
CA SER A 165 -19.62 6.73 20.46
C SER A 165 -18.55 6.60 21.55
N GLY A 166 -17.93 7.72 21.96
CA GLY A 166 -16.97 7.77 23.05
C GLY A 166 -15.58 7.21 22.71
N ALA A 167 -15.22 7.15 21.42
CA ALA A 167 -13.87 6.78 21.02
C ALA A 167 -12.87 7.85 21.50
N GLN A 168 -11.89 7.44 22.32
CA GLN A 168 -10.87 8.37 22.80
C GLN A 168 -9.87 8.74 21.70
N VAL A 169 -9.64 7.84 20.75
CA VAL A 169 -8.73 8.05 19.63
C VAL A 169 -9.45 7.76 18.32
N ILE A 170 -9.25 8.58 17.30
CA ILE A 170 -9.78 8.44 15.96
C ILE A 170 -8.60 8.32 15.01
N ASN A 171 -8.51 7.20 14.31
CA ASN A 171 -7.54 6.91 13.27
C ASN A 171 -8.19 7.09 11.90
N ILE A 172 -7.62 7.95 11.06
CA ILE A 172 -8.09 8.19 9.69
C ILE A 172 -6.92 7.93 8.74
N SER A 173 -6.91 6.77 8.10
CA SER A 173 -5.84 6.40 7.17
C SER A 173 -6.26 6.67 5.71
N LEU A 174 -6.96 7.79 5.50
CA LEU A 174 -7.54 8.22 4.24
C LEU A 174 -7.31 9.73 4.08
N GLY A 175 -7.24 10.19 2.83
CA GLY A 175 -7.05 11.59 2.51
C GLY A 175 -7.69 12.00 1.19
N ASP A 176 -8.04 13.27 1.08
CA ASP A 176 -8.42 13.94 -0.16
C ASP A 176 -7.75 15.32 -0.23
N THR A 177 -7.52 15.83 -1.43
CA THR A 177 -6.76 17.06 -1.66
C THR A 177 -7.57 18.33 -1.41
N GLN A 178 -8.86 18.19 -1.09
CA GLN A 178 -9.73 19.29 -0.71
C GLN A 178 -10.26 19.13 0.72
N GLY A 179 -10.02 20.15 1.54
CA GLY A 179 -10.66 20.28 2.85
C GLY A 179 -12.03 20.94 2.76
N SER A 180 -12.76 21.00 3.89
CA SER A 180 -14.03 21.70 3.98
C SER A 180 -14.30 22.34 5.35
N PRO A 181 -15.14 23.39 5.42
CA PRO A 181 -15.63 23.93 6.70
C PRO A 181 -16.37 22.88 7.55
N GLN A 182 -17.07 21.95 6.91
CA GLN A 182 -17.79 20.84 7.54
C GLN A 182 -16.80 19.91 8.25
N LEU A 183 -15.70 19.56 7.59
CA LEU A 183 -14.63 18.76 8.17
C LEU A 183 -13.97 19.47 9.35
N THR A 184 -13.64 20.76 9.19
CA THR A 184 -13.11 21.61 10.27
C THR A 184 -14.05 21.63 11.48
N SER A 185 -15.36 21.75 11.25
CA SER A 185 -16.37 21.72 12.31
C SER A 185 -16.45 20.36 13.00
N ALA A 186 -16.36 19.25 12.26
CA ALA A 186 -16.37 17.90 12.82
C ALA A 186 -15.14 17.64 13.69
N VAL A 187 -13.96 18.09 13.26
CA VAL A 187 -12.72 18.02 14.04
C VAL A 187 -12.86 18.78 15.36
N GLY A 188 -13.28 20.05 15.32
CA GLY A 188 -13.50 20.84 16.52
C GLY A 188 -14.52 20.20 17.48
N TYR A 189 -15.58 19.58 16.95
CA TYR A 189 -16.57 18.84 17.74
C TYR A 189 -15.96 17.64 18.46
N ALA A 190 -15.21 16.79 17.75
CA ALA A 190 -14.59 15.61 18.33
C ALA A 190 -13.53 15.96 19.39
N LEU A 191 -12.71 17.00 19.15
CA LEU A 191 -11.76 17.50 20.15
C LEU A 191 -12.46 18.01 21.42
N ALA A 192 -13.57 18.74 21.27
CA ALA A 192 -14.36 19.24 22.41
C ALA A 192 -15.06 18.11 23.18
N LYS A 193 -15.39 16.99 22.51
CA LYS A 193 -15.88 15.75 23.13
C LYS A 193 -14.77 14.94 23.82
N GLY A 194 -13.51 15.34 23.66
CA GLY A 194 -12.36 14.70 24.30
C GLY A 194 -11.70 13.61 23.46
N SER A 195 -12.00 13.49 22.16
CA SER A 195 -11.28 12.59 21.26
C SER A 195 -9.97 13.21 20.79
N LEU A 196 -8.96 12.38 20.49
CA LEU A 196 -7.78 12.73 19.70
C LEU A 196 -7.95 12.20 18.27
N ILE A 197 -7.47 12.94 17.28
CA ILE A 197 -7.61 12.58 15.86
C ILE A 197 -6.22 12.52 15.23
N PHE A 198 -5.89 11.38 14.63
CA PHE A 198 -4.68 11.19 13.84
C PHE A 198 -5.07 10.89 12.40
N ALA A 199 -4.39 11.51 11.45
CA ALA A 199 -4.62 11.26 10.04
C ALA A 199 -3.33 11.12 9.25
N SER A 200 -3.35 10.26 8.23
CA SER A 200 -2.25 10.07 7.29
C SER A 200 -2.04 11.33 6.44
N VAL A 201 -0.79 11.74 6.24
CA VAL A 201 -0.48 12.95 5.44
C VAL A 201 -0.52 12.72 3.94
N GLY A 202 -0.67 11.47 3.48
CA GLY A 202 -0.72 11.09 2.07
C GLY A 202 0.52 10.29 1.63
N ASN A 203 0.42 9.66 0.45
CA ASN A 203 1.44 8.74 -0.09
C ASN A 203 1.98 9.15 -1.47
N SER A 204 1.86 10.44 -1.81
CA SER A 204 2.31 10.99 -3.11
C SER A 204 3.55 11.90 -2.98
N GLY A 205 4.32 11.78 -1.91
CA GLY A 205 5.46 12.65 -1.60
C GLY A 205 6.64 12.56 -2.58
N ASN A 206 6.74 11.48 -3.34
CA ASN A 206 7.72 11.31 -4.44
C ASN A 206 7.16 11.70 -5.81
N THR A 207 5.92 12.18 -5.88
CA THR A 207 5.25 12.60 -7.12
C THR A 207 4.66 13.99 -6.96
N THR A 208 3.40 14.11 -6.53
CA THR A 208 2.65 15.38 -6.50
C THR A 208 2.78 16.12 -5.18
N ASN A 209 2.98 15.41 -4.06
CA ASN A 209 3.08 15.94 -2.70
C ASN A 209 1.98 16.99 -2.40
N GLN A 210 0.72 16.63 -2.64
CA GLN A 210 -0.42 17.51 -2.49
C GLN A 210 -0.99 17.41 -1.10
N VAL A 211 -0.97 18.51 -0.35
CA VAL A 211 -1.56 18.59 0.99
C VAL A 211 -2.94 17.91 1.06
N GLU A 212 -3.02 16.82 1.81
CA GLU A 212 -4.25 16.06 2.01
C GLU A 212 -4.97 16.42 3.33
N TYR A 213 -6.29 16.28 3.31
CA TYR A 213 -7.21 16.45 4.42
C TYR A 213 -7.84 15.08 4.76
N PRO A 214 -8.03 14.74 6.05
CA PRO A 214 -8.08 15.65 7.19
C PRO A 214 -6.74 16.01 7.83
N ALA A 215 -5.59 15.43 7.44
CA ALA A 215 -4.31 15.70 8.09
C ALA A 215 -3.94 17.19 8.16
N ALA A 216 -4.27 17.98 7.12
CA ALA A 216 -4.05 19.43 7.13
C ALA A 216 -5.16 20.25 7.81
N THR A 217 -6.16 19.61 8.42
CA THR A 217 -7.26 20.31 9.14
C THR A 217 -6.78 20.70 10.53
N PRO A 218 -6.90 21.99 10.94
CA PRO A 218 -6.45 22.41 12.26
C PRO A 218 -7.04 21.58 13.40
N GLY A 219 -6.16 21.07 14.29
CA GLY A 219 -6.53 20.19 15.40
C GLY A 219 -6.50 18.69 15.09
N VAL A 220 -6.26 18.29 13.84
CA VAL A 220 -5.90 16.91 13.47
C VAL A 220 -4.39 16.77 13.56
N VAL A 221 -3.92 15.63 14.09
CA VAL A 221 -2.49 15.32 14.12
C VAL A 221 -2.09 14.65 12.81
N GLY A 222 -1.35 15.35 11.95
CA GLY A 222 -0.83 14.81 10.70
C GLY A 222 0.37 13.87 10.92
N VAL A 223 0.27 12.62 10.45
CA VAL A 223 1.28 11.58 10.67
C VAL A 223 1.98 11.17 9.36
N ALA A 224 3.29 11.42 9.30
CA ALA A 224 4.20 10.96 8.25
C ALA A 224 4.77 9.55 8.55
N ALA A 225 5.24 8.86 7.50
CA ALA A 225 5.85 7.54 7.62
C ALA A 225 7.37 7.60 7.62
N VAL A 226 7.99 6.80 8.49
CA VAL A 226 9.44 6.58 8.51
C VAL A 226 9.79 5.11 8.34
N GLY A 227 10.97 4.87 7.75
CA GLY A 227 11.57 3.55 7.60
C GLY A 227 12.40 3.10 8.80
N LYS A 228 13.01 1.92 8.67
CA LYS A 228 13.94 1.36 9.68
C LYS A 228 15.16 2.24 9.94
N ASP A 229 15.55 3.04 8.96
CA ASP A 229 16.66 3.98 9.03
C ASP A 229 16.29 5.33 9.66
N LEU A 230 15.05 5.44 10.18
CA LEU A 230 14.46 6.63 10.79
C LEU A 230 14.31 7.81 9.83
N ARG A 231 14.41 7.59 8.51
CA ARG A 231 14.14 8.61 7.50
C ARG A 231 12.69 8.53 7.01
N ARG A 232 12.16 9.67 6.58
CA ARG A 232 10.86 9.75 5.89
C ARG A 232 10.88 8.80 4.68
N THR A 233 9.85 7.96 4.55
CA THR A 233 9.71 7.11 3.35
C THR A 233 9.44 7.98 2.13
N ALA A 234 9.86 7.54 0.94
CA ALA A 234 9.83 8.39 -0.25
C ALA A 234 8.41 8.88 -0.58
N GLU A 235 7.43 8.00 -0.42
CA GLU A 235 6.01 8.22 -0.66
C GLU A 235 5.34 9.12 0.38
N SER A 236 5.82 9.19 1.62
CA SER A 236 5.17 10.00 2.66
C SER A 236 5.18 11.46 2.27
N GLU A 237 4.03 12.11 2.24
CA GLU A 237 4.00 13.55 2.02
C GLU A 237 4.77 14.31 3.10
N PHE A 238 5.27 15.48 2.71
CA PHE A 238 6.01 16.39 3.57
C PHE A 238 5.49 17.81 3.43
N GLY A 239 5.59 18.58 4.50
CA GLY A 239 5.15 19.97 4.53
C GLY A 239 4.72 20.44 5.91
N PRO A 240 4.09 21.63 5.99
CA PRO A 240 3.60 22.21 7.24
C PRO A 240 2.51 21.36 7.93
N GLN A 241 1.80 20.50 7.18
CA GLN A 241 0.77 19.60 7.69
C GLN A 241 1.32 18.40 8.48
N VAL A 242 2.64 18.17 8.48
CA VAL A 242 3.25 17.06 9.23
C VAL A 242 3.50 17.49 10.68
N ASP A 243 2.82 16.85 11.62
CA ASP A 243 3.02 17.09 13.06
C ASP A 243 3.95 16.07 13.68
N MET A 244 3.86 14.81 13.28
CA MET A 244 4.74 13.76 13.79
C MET A 244 4.89 12.64 12.78
N SER A 245 5.69 11.64 13.13
CA SER A 245 5.88 10.46 12.33
C SER A 245 5.90 9.18 13.16
N ALA A 246 5.68 8.06 12.47
CA ALA A 246 5.78 6.72 13.04
C ALA A 246 6.28 5.73 11.98
N PRO A 247 6.72 4.52 12.37
CA PRO A 247 7.07 3.47 11.43
C PRO A 247 5.94 3.19 10.43
N GLY A 248 6.27 3.17 9.14
CA GLY A 248 5.32 2.90 8.06
C GLY A 248 5.95 2.21 6.86
N GLU A 249 7.07 1.52 7.05
CA GLU A 249 7.78 0.79 5.98
C GLU A 249 7.89 -0.69 6.35
N GLN A 250 7.68 -1.60 5.38
CA GLN A 250 7.82 -3.05 5.58
C GLN A 250 7.03 -3.56 6.78
N MET A 251 5.78 -3.10 6.89
CA MET A 251 4.89 -3.46 7.98
C MET A 251 4.36 -4.87 7.75
N LEU A 252 4.26 -5.66 8.82
CA LEU A 252 3.63 -6.98 8.79
C LEU A 252 2.50 -6.98 9.82
N HIS A 253 1.28 -7.23 9.36
CA HIS A 253 0.09 -7.09 10.19
C HIS A 253 -0.99 -8.11 9.81
N ALA A 254 -2.02 -8.21 10.64
CA ALA A 254 -3.18 -9.03 10.36
C ALA A 254 -4.03 -8.41 9.24
N CYS A 255 -4.61 -9.23 8.37
CA CYS A 255 -5.54 -8.79 7.33
C CYS A 255 -6.52 -9.91 6.94
N GLY A 256 -7.62 -9.58 6.25
CA GLY A 256 -8.54 -10.58 5.70
C GLY A 256 -7.87 -11.36 4.56
N GLY A 257 -7.68 -12.69 4.73
CA GLY A 257 -7.07 -13.55 3.70
C GLY A 257 -6.61 -14.91 4.21
N GLY A 258 -6.33 -15.85 3.29
CA GLY A 258 -6.03 -17.26 3.62
C GLY A 258 -4.80 -17.50 4.51
N SER A 259 -3.82 -16.58 4.49
CA SER A 259 -2.63 -16.59 5.38
C SER A 259 -2.86 -15.85 6.71
N GLY A 260 -3.91 -15.03 6.82
CA GLY A 260 -4.17 -14.12 7.95
C GLY A 260 -3.18 -12.95 8.10
N LEU A 261 -2.16 -12.84 7.25
CA LEU A 261 -1.05 -11.88 7.36
C LEU A 261 -0.81 -11.15 6.04
N CYS A 262 -0.65 -9.83 6.12
CA CYS A 262 -0.34 -8.95 5.00
C CYS A 262 0.89 -8.09 5.30
N ARG A 263 1.54 -7.66 4.21
CA ARG A 263 2.58 -6.64 4.26
C ARG A 263 2.07 -5.35 3.63
N SER A 264 2.38 -4.24 4.28
CA SER A 264 2.02 -2.90 3.83
C SER A 264 3.17 -1.92 4.02
N HIS A 265 3.02 -0.74 3.43
CA HIS A 265 3.82 0.44 3.68
C HIS A 265 2.96 1.68 3.41
N GLY A 266 3.29 2.80 4.06
CA GLY A 266 2.66 4.10 3.84
C GLY A 266 2.33 4.83 5.15
N THR A 267 1.82 6.05 4.98
CA THR A 267 1.40 6.93 6.09
C THR A 267 0.18 6.41 6.84
N SER A 268 -0.63 5.56 6.21
CA SER A 268 -1.71 4.79 6.85
C SER A 268 -1.19 3.97 8.03
N ASP A 269 -0.15 3.16 7.79
CA ASP A 269 0.45 2.29 8.82
C ASP A 269 1.03 3.12 9.97
N ALA A 270 1.69 4.22 9.64
CA ALA A 270 2.26 5.15 10.61
C ALA A 270 1.16 5.77 11.48
N THR A 271 0.04 6.17 10.88
CA THR A 271 -1.13 6.72 11.59
C THR A 271 -1.72 5.71 12.57
N ALA A 272 -1.81 4.44 12.16
CA ALA A 272 -2.25 3.35 13.04
C ALA A 272 -1.33 3.19 14.25
N LEU A 273 -0.01 3.26 14.08
CA LEU A 273 0.95 3.19 15.19
C LEU A 273 0.95 4.43 16.09
N ALA A 274 0.74 5.63 15.54
CA ALA A 274 0.56 6.84 16.34
C ALA A 274 -0.70 6.75 17.21
N SER A 275 -1.81 6.30 16.62
CA SER A 275 -3.07 6.04 17.32
C SER A 275 -2.92 5.01 18.44
N ALA A 276 -2.23 3.89 18.16
CA ALA A 276 -1.95 2.86 19.15
C ALA A 276 -1.01 3.36 20.27
N SER A 277 -0.05 4.21 19.94
CA SER A 277 0.83 4.86 20.93
C SER A 277 0.02 5.73 21.89
N ALA A 278 -0.93 6.52 21.37
CA ALA A 278 -1.84 7.31 22.20
C ALA A 278 -2.69 6.40 23.11
N ALA A 279 -3.23 5.30 22.57
CA ALA A 279 -4.04 4.35 23.35
C ALA A 279 -3.24 3.69 24.50
N LEU A 280 -1.97 3.33 24.27
CA LEU A 280 -1.09 2.80 25.32
C LEU A 280 -0.92 3.80 26.47
N ILE A 281 -0.61 5.06 26.13
CA ILE A 281 -0.38 6.13 27.12
C ILE A 281 -1.67 6.42 27.88
N TRP A 282 -2.80 6.56 27.18
CA TRP A 282 -4.07 6.90 27.78
C TRP A 282 -4.61 5.79 28.68
N SER A 283 -4.41 4.52 28.31
CA SER A 283 -4.76 3.37 29.17
C SER A 283 -3.99 3.38 30.49
N LYS A 284 -2.73 3.82 30.47
CA LYS A 284 -1.92 3.97 31.69
C LYS A 284 -2.34 5.16 32.54
N HIS A 285 -2.88 6.20 31.91
CA HIS A 285 -3.29 7.46 32.53
C HIS A 285 -4.76 7.79 32.22
N PRO A 286 -5.72 6.99 32.73
CA PRO A 286 -7.12 7.09 32.31
C PRO A 286 -7.82 8.39 32.72
N THR A 287 -7.22 9.18 33.61
CA THR A 287 -7.75 10.49 34.04
C THR A 287 -7.22 11.66 33.22
N TRP A 288 -6.32 11.42 32.27
CA TRP A 288 -5.83 12.47 31.39
C TRP A 288 -6.83 12.78 30.28
N THR A 289 -6.78 14.02 29.81
CA THR A 289 -7.50 14.48 28.62
C THR A 289 -6.75 14.15 27.34
N ASN A 290 -7.43 14.28 26.20
CA ASN A 290 -6.84 14.24 24.86
C ASN A 290 -5.58 15.12 24.77
N ASN A 291 -5.70 16.37 25.20
CA ASN A 291 -4.63 17.36 25.17
C ASN A 291 -3.39 16.93 25.96
N GLN A 292 -3.60 16.34 27.15
CA GLN A 292 -2.52 15.87 28.00
C GLN A 292 -1.80 14.65 27.41
N VAL A 293 -2.54 13.72 26.82
CA VAL A 293 -1.96 12.55 26.14
C VAL A 293 -1.11 13.00 24.94
N LEU A 294 -1.65 13.88 24.09
CA LEU A 294 -0.91 14.41 22.94
C LEU A 294 0.33 15.20 23.39
N ARG A 295 0.24 15.98 24.47
CA ARG A 295 1.40 16.71 25.01
C ARG A 295 2.50 15.77 25.49
N VAL A 296 2.15 14.68 26.17
CA VAL A 296 3.13 13.68 26.61
C VAL A 296 3.78 12.96 25.42
N MET A 297 3.03 12.70 24.35
CA MET A 297 3.60 12.18 23.10
C MET A 297 4.67 13.15 22.56
N LEU A 298 4.39 14.46 22.56
CA LEU A 298 5.33 15.49 22.11
C LEU A 298 6.53 15.68 23.04
N ASN A 299 6.32 15.69 24.36
CA ASN A 299 7.41 15.81 25.35
C ASN A 299 8.46 14.69 25.20
N THR A 300 8.02 13.52 24.74
CA THR A 300 8.84 12.32 24.65
C THR A 300 9.20 11.93 23.22
N ILE A 301 8.83 12.75 22.23
CA ILE A 301 9.03 12.47 20.81
C ILE A 301 10.51 12.45 20.44
N GLY A 302 10.90 11.63 19.46
CA GLY A 302 12.25 11.60 18.91
C GLY A 302 12.41 12.69 17.85
N GLY A 303 12.80 13.90 18.28
CA GLY A 303 12.87 15.06 17.40
C GLY A 303 13.99 15.02 16.34
N PRO A 304 13.99 16.00 15.41
CA PRO A 304 15.02 16.15 14.38
C PRO A 304 16.45 16.21 14.95
N THR A 305 17.40 15.62 14.22
CA THR A 305 18.82 15.57 14.61
C THR A 305 19.63 16.78 14.14
N ASP A 306 19.03 17.63 13.32
CA ASP A 306 19.60 18.89 12.81
C ASP A 306 19.49 20.06 13.81
N GLY A 307 18.91 19.82 14.99
CA GLY A 307 18.69 20.82 16.03
C GLY A 307 17.40 21.62 15.87
N ALA A 308 16.63 21.41 14.80
CA ALA A 308 15.30 21.98 14.67
C ALA A 308 14.31 21.33 15.64
N LYS A 309 13.35 22.11 16.15
CA LYS A 309 12.26 21.57 16.97
C LYS A 309 11.21 20.81 16.16
N ARG A 310 11.09 21.16 14.87
CA ARG A 310 10.16 20.59 13.89
C ARG A 310 10.80 20.75 12.51
N ASN A 311 10.63 19.78 11.63
CA ASN A 311 10.85 19.94 10.19
C ASN A 311 9.68 19.37 9.38
N ASP A 312 9.64 19.65 8.09
CA ASP A 312 8.52 19.26 7.22
C ASP A 312 8.48 17.76 6.89
N SER A 313 9.54 17.00 7.21
CA SER A 313 9.63 15.58 6.87
C SER A 313 9.08 14.67 7.96
N ILE A 314 9.44 14.92 9.22
CA ILE A 314 9.04 14.08 10.37
C ILE A 314 8.23 14.86 11.42
N GLY A 315 7.88 16.11 11.11
CA GLY A 315 7.20 17.00 12.05
C GLY A 315 8.06 17.30 13.26
N TYR A 316 7.46 17.26 14.44
CA TYR A 316 8.15 17.39 15.73
C TYR A 316 9.01 16.15 16.05
N GLY A 317 8.82 15.03 15.34
CA GLY A 317 9.65 13.85 15.49
C GLY A 317 8.90 12.52 15.34
N ILE A 318 9.59 11.43 15.67
CA ILE A 318 9.06 10.06 15.63
C ILE A 318 8.46 9.70 17.00
N VAL A 319 7.25 9.13 17.04
CA VAL A 319 6.57 8.73 18.28
C VAL A 319 7.37 7.68 19.08
N ARG A 320 7.40 7.82 20.41
CA ARG A 320 8.17 6.94 21.33
C ARG A 320 7.36 6.56 22.58
N PRO A 321 6.27 5.79 22.46
CA PRO A 321 5.40 5.45 23.60
C PRO A 321 6.15 4.82 24.78
N ARG A 322 7.25 4.10 24.54
CA ARG A 322 8.07 3.50 25.61
C ARG A 322 8.65 4.52 26.61
N ILE A 323 8.97 5.74 26.14
CA ILE A 323 9.46 6.82 27.00
C ILE A 323 8.30 7.46 27.72
N ALA A 324 7.20 7.74 27.01
CA ALA A 324 5.98 8.27 27.58
C ALA A 324 5.43 7.41 28.74
N LEU A 325 5.42 6.09 28.58
CA LEU A 325 4.93 5.16 29.61
C LEU A 325 5.82 5.10 30.87
N LYS A 326 7.11 5.46 30.76
CA LYS A 326 8.08 5.36 31.86
C LYS A 326 8.32 6.72 32.53
N THR A 327 8.47 7.76 31.74
CA THR A 327 8.80 9.13 32.14
C THR A 327 8.03 10.11 31.26
N PRO A 328 6.71 10.28 31.48
CA PRO A 328 5.85 11.10 30.62
C PRO A 328 6.19 12.60 30.64
N GLY A 329 6.92 13.05 31.66
CA GLY A 329 7.08 14.48 31.94
C GLY A 329 5.78 15.08 32.48
N ASP A 330 5.69 16.42 32.39
CA ASP A 330 4.48 17.15 32.77
C ASP A 330 3.44 17.08 31.64
N PRO A 331 2.24 16.50 31.85
CA PRO A 331 1.18 16.50 30.86
C PRO A 331 0.60 17.90 30.60
N GLY A 332 0.90 18.88 31.46
CA GLY A 332 0.44 20.26 31.33
C GLY A 332 -1.07 20.44 31.54
N PRO A 333 -1.61 21.61 31.20
CA PRO A 333 -3.02 21.93 31.37
C PRO A 333 -3.92 21.08 30.47
N ALA A 334 -5.09 20.71 31.00
CA ALA A 334 -6.05 19.80 30.37
C ALA A 334 -6.83 20.42 29.20
N ASP A 335 -6.97 21.75 29.19
CA ASP A 335 -7.82 22.53 28.27
C ASP A 335 -7.05 23.22 27.14
N VAL A 336 -5.74 23.08 27.10
CA VAL A 336 -4.89 23.68 26.06
C VAL A 336 -4.56 22.62 25.01
N TYR A 337 -4.86 22.87 23.74
CA TYR A 337 -4.40 21.99 22.66
C TYR A 337 -2.89 22.19 22.39
N PRO A 338 -2.08 21.12 22.22
CA PRO A 338 -0.62 21.27 22.12
C PRO A 338 -0.09 21.95 20.84
N PHE A 339 -0.78 21.85 19.71
CA PHE A 339 -0.33 22.47 18.46
C PHE A 339 -0.90 23.88 18.27
N PRO A 340 -0.12 24.80 17.65
CA PRO A 340 -0.52 26.20 17.50
C PRO A 340 -1.53 26.45 16.38
N ASP A 341 -1.68 25.51 15.45
CA ASP A 341 -2.56 25.55 14.29
C ASP A 341 -4.04 25.77 14.68
N LEU A 342 -4.53 25.06 15.70
CA LEU A 342 -5.91 25.16 16.16
C LEU A 342 -6.22 26.56 16.72
N ALA A 343 -5.30 27.12 17.49
CA ALA A 343 -5.43 28.47 18.01
C ALA A 343 -5.31 29.53 16.89
N ALA A 344 -4.39 29.33 15.94
CA ALA A 344 -4.22 30.22 14.80
C ALA A 344 -5.47 30.26 13.90
N ALA A 345 -6.11 29.11 13.67
CA ALA A 345 -7.35 29.01 12.90
C ALA A 345 -8.55 29.69 13.58
N ALA A 346 -8.55 29.80 14.91
CA ALA A 346 -9.61 30.48 15.67
C ALA A 346 -9.48 32.02 15.65
N THR A 347 -8.32 32.56 15.29
CA THR A 347 -8.14 34.01 15.17
C THR A 347 -8.68 34.51 13.82
N PRO A 348 -9.63 35.47 13.79
CA PRO A 348 -10.09 36.03 12.52
C PRO A 348 -8.92 36.74 11.83
N SER A 349 -8.50 36.21 10.68
CA SER A 349 -7.49 36.83 9.85
C SER A 349 -7.97 38.22 9.41
N SER A 350 -7.39 39.27 9.98
CA SER A 350 -7.53 40.63 9.46
C SER A 350 -6.80 40.69 8.12
N SER A 351 -7.51 40.30 7.06
CA SER A 351 -6.99 40.36 5.70
C SER A 351 -6.78 41.83 5.30
N PRO A 352 -5.56 42.26 4.89
CA PRO A 352 -5.40 43.56 4.28
C PRO A 352 -6.02 43.52 2.88
N SER A 353 -7.11 44.25 2.69
CA SER A 353 -7.66 44.57 1.37
C SER A 353 -6.57 45.19 0.49
N ALA A 354 -6.06 44.43 -0.48
CA ALA A 354 -5.31 44.98 -1.59
C ALA A 354 -6.30 45.35 -2.71
N LYS A 355 -6.74 46.61 -2.72
CA LYS A 355 -7.29 47.27 -3.91
C LYS A 355 -6.17 47.49 -4.92
N SER A 356 -6.31 46.99 -6.16
CA SER A 356 -5.87 47.70 -7.37
C SER A 356 -6.39 47.05 -8.66
N PRO A 357 -6.44 47.82 -9.76
CA PRO A 357 -7.54 47.78 -10.73
C PRO A 357 -7.22 47.01 -12.02
N ALA A 358 -8.27 46.61 -12.73
CA ALA A 358 -8.22 46.07 -14.08
C ALA A 358 -7.86 47.15 -15.13
N PRO A 359 -7.20 46.76 -16.23
CA PRO A 359 -7.34 47.45 -17.52
C PRO A 359 -8.28 46.66 -18.44
N LYS A 360 -9.27 47.38 -18.98
CA LYS A 360 -9.91 47.07 -20.27
C LYS A 360 -8.95 47.53 -21.37
N ASP A 361 -8.90 46.81 -22.47
CA ASP A 361 -9.13 47.40 -23.80
C ASP A 361 -9.43 46.32 -24.85
N GLU A 362 -10.46 46.62 -25.62
CA GLU A 362 -10.99 45.93 -26.78
C GLU A 362 -10.27 46.38 -28.06
N SER A 363 -10.17 45.49 -29.05
CA SER A 363 -10.42 45.73 -30.49
C SER A 363 -10.15 44.39 -31.20
N GLY A 364 -11.05 43.74 -31.94
CA GLY A 364 -12.12 44.23 -32.80
C GLY A 364 -11.73 43.98 -34.25
N SER A 365 -12.34 42.97 -34.90
CA SER A 365 -12.80 42.97 -36.30
C SER A 365 -13.22 41.55 -36.77
N THR A 366 -14.49 41.43 -37.13
CA THR A 366 -15.21 40.34 -37.83
C THR A 366 -15.29 40.67 -39.35
N PRO A 367 -16.14 40.00 -40.16
CA PRO A 367 -16.19 38.59 -40.56
C PRO A 367 -16.13 38.45 -42.11
N ASP A 368 -16.12 37.24 -42.66
CA ASP A 368 -16.77 36.99 -43.96
C ASP A 368 -17.22 35.53 -44.10
N SER A 369 -18.45 35.39 -44.56
CA SER A 369 -19.20 34.18 -44.91
C SER A 369 -19.39 34.13 -46.42
N ASP A 370 -19.26 32.96 -47.05
CA ASP A 370 -20.14 32.47 -48.13
C ASP A 370 -19.65 31.08 -48.62
N THR A 371 -20.45 30.01 -48.53
CA THR A 371 -21.40 29.50 -49.57
C THR A 371 -20.65 28.69 -50.64
N SER A 372 -20.97 27.48 -51.13
CA SER A 372 -22.05 26.49 -51.01
C SER A 372 -21.66 25.26 -51.89
N ALA A 373 -22.44 24.18 -51.73
CA ALA A 373 -22.86 23.21 -52.75
C ALA A 373 -22.00 21.97 -53.08
N ALA A 374 -22.68 20.84 -52.85
CA ALA A 374 -22.39 19.48 -53.28
C ALA A 374 -22.60 19.25 -54.79
N SER A 375 -21.99 18.19 -55.32
CA SER A 375 -22.53 17.28 -56.35
C SER A 375 -21.65 16.02 -56.49
N ALA A 376 -22.28 14.84 -56.41
CA ALA A 376 -21.74 13.52 -56.80
C ALA A 376 -22.07 13.26 -58.30
N PRO A 377 -22.06 12.04 -58.88
CA PRO A 377 -21.41 10.75 -58.55
C PRO A 377 -20.77 10.06 -59.80
N SER A 378 -20.22 8.83 -59.67
CA SER A 378 -20.14 7.78 -60.73
C SER A 378 -19.72 6.42 -60.12
N ALA A 379 -20.64 5.44 -60.05
CA ALA A 379 -20.72 4.20 -60.85
C ALA A 379 -19.70 3.09 -60.46
N GLU A 380 -20.12 2.06 -59.69
CA GLU A 380 -20.74 0.77 -60.10
C GLU A 380 -19.79 -0.28 -60.72
N LYS A 381 -19.73 -1.48 -60.10
CA LYS A 381 -20.12 -2.75 -60.76
C LYS A 381 -20.23 -3.95 -59.80
N GLU A 382 -21.18 -4.80 -60.15
CA GLU A 382 -21.78 -5.97 -59.50
C GLU A 382 -21.01 -7.31 -59.61
N GLY A 383 -21.55 -8.31 -58.89
CA GLY A 383 -21.55 -9.75 -59.23
C GLY A 383 -21.45 -10.61 -57.96
N ASP A 384 -22.55 -11.06 -57.32
CA ASP A 384 -23.39 -12.26 -57.63
C ASP A 384 -22.58 -13.57 -57.66
N GLY A 385 -22.89 -14.68 -57.00
CA GLY A 385 -24.03 -15.08 -56.18
C GLY A 385 -23.89 -16.56 -55.75
N ASP A 386 -24.87 -16.99 -54.98
CA ASP A 386 -25.45 -18.34 -54.89
C ASP A 386 -24.97 -19.40 -53.87
N ALA A 387 -25.97 -20.16 -53.44
CA ALA A 387 -26.13 -20.97 -52.24
C ALA A 387 -26.00 -22.49 -52.46
N MET A 388 -25.76 -23.27 -51.39
CA MET A 388 -26.64 -24.35 -50.90
C MET A 388 -25.94 -25.39 -49.98
N LEU A 389 -26.74 -25.87 -49.02
CA LEU A 389 -26.59 -26.97 -48.06
C LEU A 389 -26.25 -28.35 -48.67
N TRP A 390 -25.73 -29.27 -47.81
CA TRP A 390 -26.30 -30.63 -47.58
C TRP A 390 -25.90 -31.21 -46.20
N ILE A 391 -26.55 -32.32 -45.84
CA ILE A 391 -26.91 -32.84 -44.51
C ILE A 391 -26.11 -34.11 -44.10
N ALA A 392 -25.76 -34.17 -42.81
CA ALA A 392 -25.75 -35.26 -41.81
C ALA A 392 -25.07 -36.66 -41.96
N LEU A 393 -24.56 -37.06 -40.77
CA LEU A 393 -24.70 -38.32 -40.00
C LEU A 393 -23.97 -39.61 -40.40
N GLY A 394 -23.26 -40.18 -39.41
CA GLY A 394 -22.89 -41.59 -39.33
C GLY A 394 -22.20 -41.95 -38.01
N ALA A 395 -22.91 -42.69 -37.16
CA ALA A 395 -22.47 -43.20 -35.86
C ALA A 395 -21.69 -44.53 -35.96
N GLY A 396 -20.94 -44.91 -34.92
CA GLY A 396 -20.46 -46.29 -34.75
C GLY A 396 -19.39 -46.50 -33.67
N ALA A 397 -19.62 -47.48 -32.78
CA ALA A 397 -19.07 -47.68 -31.44
C ALA A 397 -17.79 -48.56 -31.30
N VAL A 398 -16.96 -48.25 -30.26
CA VAL A 398 -16.27 -49.07 -29.21
C VAL A 398 -15.66 -50.46 -29.59
N VAL A 399 -14.38 -50.81 -29.32
CA VAL A 399 -13.81 -51.46 -28.07
C VAL A 399 -12.28 -51.74 -28.30
N VAL A 400 -11.32 -51.09 -27.59
CA VAL A 400 -10.51 -51.50 -26.39
C VAL A 400 -9.14 -52.21 -26.66
N LEU A 401 -8.12 -51.69 -25.94
CA LEU A 401 -6.74 -52.17 -25.64
C LEU A 401 -5.58 -51.81 -26.57
N GLY A 402 -4.74 -50.87 -26.10
CA GLY A 402 -3.38 -50.66 -26.61
C GLY A 402 -2.74 -49.29 -26.32
N GLY A 403 -3.09 -48.60 -25.24
CA GLY A 403 -2.70 -47.19 -25.01
C GLY A 403 -1.74 -46.97 -23.83
N GLY A 404 -0.77 -47.85 -23.60
CA GLY A 404 0.13 -47.77 -22.42
C GLY A 404 1.52 -47.17 -22.69
N ALA A 405 2.00 -47.10 -23.94
CA ALA A 405 3.42 -46.79 -24.20
C ALA A 405 3.68 -45.66 -25.21
N ALA A 406 2.66 -45.12 -25.88
CA ALA A 406 2.83 -44.06 -26.89
C ALA A 406 2.61 -42.64 -26.35
N ALA A 407 2.03 -42.48 -25.14
CA ALA A 407 1.80 -41.16 -24.53
C ALA A 407 3.08 -40.53 -23.93
N VAL A 408 4.11 -41.33 -23.64
CA VAL A 408 5.35 -40.85 -22.98
C VAL A 408 6.38 -40.33 -23.98
N VAL A 409 6.28 -40.69 -25.26
CA VAL A 409 7.26 -40.26 -26.29
C VAL A 409 6.78 -39.05 -27.10
N LEU A 410 5.46 -38.83 -27.23
CA LEU A 410 4.92 -37.60 -27.82
C LEU A 410 4.77 -36.44 -26.81
N ALA A 411 4.74 -36.73 -25.50
CA ALA A 411 4.89 -35.71 -24.45
C ALA A 411 6.35 -35.22 -24.28
N ARG A 412 7.33 -35.87 -24.91
CA ARG A 412 8.75 -35.46 -24.89
C ARG A 412 9.19 -34.66 -26.14
N ARG A 413 8.27 -34.27 -27.01
CA ARG A 413 8.56 -33.42 -28.19
C ARG A 413 7.69 -32.19 -28.36
N ARG A 414 6.82 -31.86 -27.41
CA ARG A 414 6.58 -30.43 -27.14
C ARG A 414 7.83 -29.96 -26.40
N ARG A 415 8.78 -29.42 -27.17
CA ARG A 415 9.87 -28.60 -26.63
C ARG A 415 9.18 -27.60 -25.72
N SER A 416 9.31 -27.74 -24.40
CA SER A 416 9.06 -26.64 -23.49
C SER A 416 9.82 -25.46 -24.08
N ALA A 417 9.12 -24.38 -24.41
CA ALA A 417 9.80 -23.13 -24.69
C ALA A 417 10.76 -22.91 -23.51
N PRO A 418 12.05 -22.62 -23.76
CA PRO A 418 12.95 -22.31 -22.66
C PRO A 418 12.29 -21.20 -21.84
N GLU A 419 12.07 -21.48 -20.56
CA GLU A 419 11.55 -20.50 -19.60
C GLU A 419 12.40 -19.24 -19.78
N LEU A 420 11.75 -18.13 -20.11
CA LEU A 420 12.45 -16.89 -20.47
C LEU A 420 13.22 -16.46 -19.22
N SER A 421 14.54 -16.68 -19.22
CA SER A 421 15.37 -16.30 -18.07
C SER A 421 15.20 -14.81 -17.80
N ARG A 422 15.25 -14.41 -16.52
CA ARG A 422 15.10 -13.01 -16.11
C ARG A 422 15.99 -12.07 -16.92
N GLU A 423 17.21 -12.48 -17.25
CA GLU A 423 18.14 -11.70 -18.08
C GLU A 423 17.66 -11.54 -19.52
N HIS A 424 17.16 -12.61 -20.16
CA HIS A 424 16.60 -12.51 -21.50
C HIS A 424 15.32 -11.66 -21.52
N ALA A 425 14.49 -11.75 -20.48
CA ALA A 425 13.28 -10.94 -20.36
C ALA A 425 13.63 -9.45 -20.15
N ALA A 426 14.62 -9.15 -19.31
CA ALA A 426 15.11 -7.78 -19.13
C ALA A 426 15.72 -7.21 -20.42
N ALA A 427 16.43 -8.04 -21.20
CA ALA A 427 16.94 -7.63 -22.51
C ALA A 427 15.82 -7.34 -23.51
N ALA A 428 14.76 -8.16 -23.53
CA ALA A 428 13.58 -7.92 -24.37
C ALA A 428 12.82 -6.65 -23.97
N ALA A 429 12.67 -6.40 -22.67
CA ALA A 429 12.15 -5.15 -22.12
C ALA A 429 12.96 -3.94 -22.59
N SER A 430 14.29 -4.01 -22.46
CA SER A 430 15.19 -2.93 -22.91
C SER A 430 15.07 -2.69 -24.41
N HIS A 431 15.02 -3.74 -25.22
CA HIS A 431 14.84 -3.62 -26.66
C HIS A 431 13.52 -2.93 -27.03
N CYS A 432 12.39 -3.35 -26.44
CA CYS A 432 11.09 -2.73 -26.67
C CYS A 432 11.10 -1.23 -26.31
N LEU A 433 11.64 -0.89 -25.13
CA LEU A 433 11.69 0.50 -24.68
C LEU A 433 12.55 1.37 -25.60
N ASN A 434 13.69 0.87 -26.07
CA ASN A 434 14.60 1.61 -26.95
C ASN A 434 14.11 1.71 -28.41
N THR A 435 13.20 0.84 -28.85
CA THR A 435 12.81 0.78 -30.28
C THR A 435 11.36 1.15 -30.55
N ALA A 436 10.45 0.88 -29.62
CA ALA A 436 9.02 1.06 -29.80
C ALA A 436 8.43 2.15 -28.90
N VAL A 437 8.89 2.25 -27.64
CA VAL A 437 8.30 3.18 -26.66
C VAL A 437 9.02 4.53 -26.65
N TYR A 438 10.34 4.54 -26.62
CA TYR A 438 11.17 5.76 -26.60
C TYR A 438 12.30 5.70 -27.63
N PRO A 439 11.99 5.62 -28.94
CA PRO A 439 13.01 5.58 -29.98
C PRO A 439 13.90 6.83 -29.98
N GLU A 440 13.35 8.00 -29.65
CA GLU A 440 14.08 9.27 -29.58
C GLU A 440 15.04 9.37 -28.37
N ARG A 441 14.92 8.44 -27.42
CA ARG A 441 15.82 8.32 -26.24
C ARG A 441 16.54 6.98 -26.22
N ALA A 442 16.71 6.36 -27.39
CA ALA A 442 17.43 5.10 -27.52
C ALA A 442 18.87 5.25 -26.95
N GLY A 443 19.23 4.39 -25.99
CA GLY A 443 20.52 4.41 -25.28
C GLY A 443 20.52 5.17 -23.94
N SER A 444 19.47 5.94 -23.65
CA SER A 444 19.24 6.54 -22.34
C SER A 444 18.46 5.59 -21.41
N VAL A 445 17.62 4.69 -21.95
CA VAL A 445 16.84 3.73 -21.14
C VAL A 445 17.74 2.73 -20.41
N VAL A 446 17.52 2.60 -19.11
CA VAL A 446 18.12 1.61 -18.21
C VAL A 446 17.01 0.77 -17.59
N VAL A 447 16.94 -0.51 -17.96
CA VAL A 447 16.07 -1.51 -17.30
C VAL A 447 16.81 -2.10 -16.12
N PHE A 448 16.15 -2.31 -14.98
CA PHE A 448 16.73 -2.94 -13.79
C PHE A 448 16.35 -4.42 -13.70
N PRO A 449 17.22 -5.37 -14.08
CA PRO A 449 16.89 -6.80 -14.05
C PRO A 449 16.49 -7.28 -12.65
N GLU A 450 17.09 -6.71 -11.61
CA GLU A 450 16.84 -7.08 -10.21
C GLU A 450 15.41 -6.76 -9.75
N SER A 451 14.77 -5.77 -10.41
CA SER A 451 13.38 -5.39 -10.15
C SER A 451 12.36 -6.37 -10.76
N GLY A 452 12.85 -7.39 -11.46
CA GLY A 452 12.06 -8.41 -12.14
C GLY A 452 11.12 -9.16 -11.18
N ILE A 453 9.81 -8.89 -11.27
CA ILE A 453 8.78 -9.70 -10.61
C ILE A 453 8.15 -10.63 -11.65
N ASP A 454 8.15 -11.92 -11.36
CA ASP A 454 7.57 -12.96 -12.21
C ASP A 454 6.09 -13.14 -11.87
N PHE A 455 5.21 -12.96 -12.85
CA PHE A 455 3.78 -13.24 -12.75
C PHE A 455 3.40 -14.39 -13.69
N PRO A 456 2.28 -15.08 -13.45
CA PRO A 456 1.81 -16.14 -14.34
C PRO A 456 1.67 -15.72 -15.82
N TYR A 457 1.38 -14.44 -16.10
CA TYR A 457 1.31 -13.90 -17.47
C TYR A 457 2.68 -13.57 -18.08
N GLY A 458 3.66 -13.13 -17.28
CA GLY A 458 4.93 -12.61 -17.75
C GLY A 458 5.75 -11.91 -16.67
N TRP A 459 6.94 -11.46 -17.04
CA TRP A 459 7.79 -10.65 -16.17
C TRP A 459 7.38 -9.18 -16.18
N THR A 460 7.63 -8.49 -15.07
CA THR A 460 7.59 -7.03 -15.00
C THR A 460 8.96 -6.48 -14.62
N PHE A 461 9.40 -5.38 -15.24
CA PHE A 461 10.64 -4.70 -14.89
C PHE A 461 10.42 -3.21 -14.75
N ARG A 462 11.08 -2.62 -13.76
CA ARG A 462 11.23 -1.16 -13.68
C ARG A 462 12.32 -0.72 -14.65
N TYR A 463 12.13 0.46 -15.22
CA TYR A 463 13.16 1.14 -16.00
C TYR A 463 13.19 2.62 -15.67
N ASP A 464 14.34 3.24 -15.95
CA ASP A 464 14.57 4.68 -15.82
C ASP A 464 15.41 5.18 -17.02
N PHE A 465 15.58 6.49 -17.15
CA PHE A 465 16.54 7.11 -18.06
C PHE A 465 17.82 7.47 -17.31
N ARG A 466 18.96 7.28 -17.98
CA ARG A 466 20.28 7.56 -17.43
C ARG A 466 20.43 8.99 -16.93
N GLU A 467 19.88 9.96 -17.64
CA GLU A 467 19.95 11.38 -17.23
C GLU A 467 19.16 11.62 -15.95
N HIS A 468 18.00 11.00 -15.81
CA HIS A 468 17.19 11.08 -14.59
C HIS A 468 17.92 10.41 -13.41
N MET A 469 18.49 9.22 -13.61
CA MET A 469 19.29 8.55 -12.57
C MET A 469 20.52 9.37 -12.12
N LEU A 470 21.14 10.13 -13.03
CA LEU A 470 22.34 10.91 -12.75
C LEU A 470 22.03 12.27 -12.10
N THR A 471 20.90 12.88 -12.46
CA THR A 471 20.57 14.26 -12.04
C THR A 471 19.51 14.32 -10.95
N GLY A 472 18.67 13.29 -10.81
CA GLY A 472 17.50 13.30 -9.95
C GLY A 472 16.44 14.32 -10.37
N ASP A 473 16.53 14.89 -11.58
CA ASP A 473 15.60 15.90 -12.08
C ASP A 473 14.25 15.26 -12.48
N PRO A 474 13.16 15.54 -11.77
CA PRO A 474 11.86 14.94 -12.05
C PRO A 474 11.32 15.30 -13.45
N ALA A 475 11.83 16.34 -14.11
CA ALA A 475 11.49 16.68 -15.49
C ALA A 475 12.07 15.67 -16.52
N GLN A 476 13.00 14.80 -16.11
CA GLN A 476 13.65 13.80 -16.97
C GLN A 476 13.03 12.39 -16.90
N ALA A 477 12.00 12.20 -16.05
CA ALA A 477 11.27 10.97 -15.65
C ALA A 477 11.51 9.69 -16.48
N PRO A 478 11.76 8.49 -15.87
CA PRO A 478 10.85 7.90 -14.86
C PRO A 478 11.45 7.09 -13.68
N PHE A 479 10.79 7.07 -12.51
CA PHE A 479 11.05 6.07 -11.44
C PHE A 479 9.89 5.08 -11.14
N SER A 480 8.78 5.14 -11.88
CA SER A 480 7.60 4.26 -11.64
C SER A 480 7.09 3.53 -12.88
N ALA A 481 7.77 3.69 -14.02
CA ALA A 481 7.33 3.07 -15.26
C ALA A 481 7.73 1.59 -15.28
N VAL A 482 6.73 0.74 -15.49
CA VAL A 482 6.89 -0.72 -15.57
C VAL A 482 6.70 -1.15 -17.01
N VAL A 483 7.55 -2.07 -17.47
CA VAL A 483 7.36 -2.77 -18.75
C VAL A 483 7.05 -4.24 -18.47
N VAL A 484 6.07 -4.77 -19.20
CA VAL A 484 5.61 -6.15 -19.13
C VAL A 484 6.24 -6.94 -20.26
N VAL A 485 6.75 -8.15 -19.95
CA VAL A 485 7.34 -9.09 -20.90
C VAL A 485 6.60 -10.44 -20.77
N PRO A 486 5.62 -10.72 -21.66
CA PRO A 486 4.81 -11.94 -21.57
C PRO A 486 5.62 -13.24 -21.74
N HIS A 487 5.32 -14.25 -20.94
CA HIS A 487 5.94 -15.59 -21.07
C HIS A 487 5.58 -16.30 -22.38
N SER A 488 4.45 -15.89 -22.98
CA SER A 488 3.98 -16.41 -24.27
C SER A 488 4.87 -16.02 -25.46
N GLY A 489 5.82 -15.10 -25.27
CA GLY A 489 6.63 -14.51 -26.34
C GLY A 489 5.92 -13.41 -27.13
N ALA A 490 4.76 -12.94 -26.64
CA ALA A 490 4.12 -11.73 -27.17
C ALA A 490 4.99 -10.49 -26.93
N GLN A 491 4.75 -9.43 -27.71
CA GLN A 491 5.55 -8.21 -27.64
C GLN A 491 5.50 -7.57 -26.24
N PRO A 492 6.66 -7.16 -25.68
CA PRO A 492 6.69 -6.38 -24.46
C PRO A 492 5.93 -5.07 -24.63
N HIS A 493 5.27 -4.60 -23.57
CA HIS A 493 4.42 -3.42 -23.61
C HIS A 493 4.32 -2.74 -22.25
N LEU A 494 3.83 -1.50 -22.23
CA LEU A 494 3.50 -0.82 -20.97
C LEU A 494 2.10 -1.27 -20.51
N PRO A 495 1.91 -1.55 -19.21
CA PRO A 495 0.59 -1.84 -18.68
C PRO A 495 -0.29 -0.57 -18.71
N PRO A 496 -1.63 -0.73 -18.69
CA PRO A 496 -2.56 0.40 -18.65
C PRO A 496 -2.33 1.27 -17.40
N PRO A 497 -2.30 2.61 -17.53
CA PRO A 497 -1.93 3.51 -16.42
C PRO A 497 -2.98 3.62 -15.31
N HIS A 498 -4.22 3.17 -15.56
CA HIS A 498 -5.35 3.26 -14.63
C HIS A 498 -5.57 1.98 -13.81
N LEU A 499 -4.72 0.97 -13.97
CA LEU A 499 -4.82 -0.31 -13.24
C LEU A 499 -3.51 -0.61 -12.51
N PRO A 500 -3.57 -1.08 -11.25
CA PRO A 500 -2.42 -1.66 -10.58
C PRO A 500 -1.80 -2.76 -11.44
N VAL A 501 -0.48 -2.74 -11.60
CA VAL A 501 0.22 -3.69 -12.50
C VAL A 501 -0.05 -5.13 -12.11
N ALA A 502 -0.06 -5.47 -10.82
CA ALA A 502 -0.36 -6.83 -10.36
C ALA A 502 -1.76 -7.29 -10.79
N GLN A 503 -2.78 -6.44 -10.65
CA GLN A 503 -4.15 -6.71 -11.09
C GLN A 503 -4.22 -6.88 -12.61
N TYR A 504 -3.53 -6.03 -13.38
CA TYR A 504 -3.42 -6.18 -14.82
C TYR A 504 -2.81 -7.53 -15.23
N MET A 505 -1.73 -7.95 -14.55
CA MET A 505 -1.06 -9.22 -14.83
C MET A 505 -1.96 -10.43 -14.50
N GLU A 506 -2.76 -10.35 -13.44
CA GLU A 506 -3.74 -11.39 -13.08
C GLU A 506 -4.87 -11.49 -14.12
N MET A 507 -5.43 -10.35 -14.55
CA MET A 507 -6.46 -10.32 -15.60
C MET A 507 -5.93 -10.87 -16.93
N CYS A 508 -4.69 -10.55 -17.28
CA CYS A 508 -4.04 -11.09 -18.48
C CYS A 508 -3.80 -12.60 -18.37
N ALA A 509 -3.41 -13.09 -17.18
CA ALA A 509 -3.22 -14.53 -16.94
C ALA A 509 -4.54 -15.31 -16.99
N ALA A 510 -5.64 -14.71 -16.53
CA ALA A 510 -6.98 -15.30 -16.56
C ALA A 510 -7.63 -15.25 -17.95
N GLY A 511 -7.10 -14.44 -18.89
CA GLY A 511 -7.69 -14.22 -20.22
C GLY A 511 -8.84 -13.21 -20.23
N ASP A 512 -9.02 -12.49 -19.13
CA ASP A 512 -10.07 -11.50 -18.91
C ASP A 512 -9.71 -10.11 -19.45
N TRP A 513 -8.48 -9.95 -19.97
CA TRP A 513 -8.00 -8.72 -20.61
C TRP A 513 -7.90 -8.84 -22.15
N PRO A 514 -8.31 -7.82 -22.93
CA PRO A 514 -9.09 -6.66 -22.49
C PRO A 514 -10.53 -7.09 -22.12
N PRO A 515 -11.20 -6.35 -21.21
CA PRO A 515 -12.57 -6.66 -20.79
C PRO A 515 -13.52 -6.74 -21.98
N ALA A 516 -14.58 -7.55 -21.89
CA ALA A 516 -15.50 -7.79 -23.00
C ALA A 516 -16.20 -6.52 -23.55
N HIS A 517 -16.24 -5.43 -22.78
CA HIS A 517 -16.77 -4.13 -23.20
C HIS A 517 -15.73 -3.24 -23.92
N VAL A 518 -14.50 -3.71 -24.09
CA VAL A 518 -13.36 -3.03 -24.73
C VAL A 518 -12.85 -3.79 -25.97
N ARG A 519 -13.44 -4.94 -26.31
CA ARG A 519 -13.06 -5.77 -27.47
C ARG A 519 -13.74 -5.36 -28.77
#